data_AF-A0AA37GX20-F1
#
_entry.id   AF-A0AA37GX20-F1
#
_cell.length_a   1.000
_cell.length_b   1.000
_cell.length_c   1.000
_cell.angle_alpha   90.00
_cell.angle_beta   90.00
_cell.angle_gamma   90.00
#
_symmetry.space_group_name_H-M   'P 1'
#
loop_
_entity.id
_entity.type
_entity.pdbx_description
1 polymer ?
#
loop_
_entity_poly.entity_id
_entity_poly.type
_entity_poly.pdbx_seq_one_letter_code
_entity_poly.pdbx_strand_id
1 'polypeptide(L)'
;MSPADAETRRRERGVIAQREYRKRHASKVQKLQDENQRLKNAIADICRASRRCNDLPDGLRAAVRDARDLAGITDAPDTADDNVGDIDAEQTACPSPEKPSQTPPTTSVTRPPLEFRFPPDDQTPEGRLSPRLDYGLWFEADRLVRVIDPPLDIVPYLGAGMHTIAGCIFWSTMNYTIDLWNSRSAPRATRHLDRVFNHSRHLTDRHYLMSLAQARMDYKKKGYMFHKLSEQFERNAMSDLYKLVKGDYENKGLPSKYWKTPEEVAGNVLSQMTPEQAARFHAVAEGKGTRADKEMMRAMVSWLANNFVCFGDGPRWSNISISVGIGSWITELQNADTRARGASPSLTETPS
;
A
#
# COMPACT_ATOMS: atom_id res chain seq x y z
N MET A 1 -29.59 -27.06 39.85
CA MET A 1 -29.37 -27.15 38.40
C MET A 1 -28.51 -28.38 38.17
N SER A 2 -29.02 -29.38 37.43
CA SER A 2 -28.35 -30.67 37.31
C SER A 2 -27.16 -30.55 36.34
N PRO A 3 -26.01 -31.22 36.60
CA PRO A 3 -24.88 -31.26 35.66
C PRO A 3 -25.28 -31.77 34.27
N ALA A 4 -26.33 -32.59 34.16
CA ALA A 4 -26.90 -33.03 32.88
C ALA A 4 -27.48 -31.89 32.03
N ASP A 5 -28.05 -30.85 32.67
CA ASP A 5 -28.61 -29.68 31.98
C ASP A 5 -27.52 -28.76 31.43
N ALA A 6 -26.32 -28.79 32.03
CA ALA A 6 -25.16 -28.02 31.58
C ALA A 6 -24.50 -28.67 30.35
N GLU A 7 -24.39 -30.00 30.36
CA GLU A 7 -23.87 -30.81 29.24
C GLU A 7 -24.74 -30.63 27.98
N THR A 8 -26.07 -30.66 28.16
CA THR A 8 -27.05 -30.55 27.08
C THR A 8 -26.99 -29.16 26.42
N ARG A 9 -26.94 -28.09 27.23
CA ARG A 9 -26.78 -26.71 26.72
C ARG A 9 -25.45 -26.48 26.02
N ARG A 10 -24.37 -27.17 26.41
CA ARG A 10 -23.08 -27.11 25.72
C ARG A 10 -23.14 -27.76 24.33
N ARG A 11 -23.83 -28.89 24.21
CA ARG A 11 -24.06 -29.58 22.94
C ARG A 11 -24.92 -28.75 21.99
N GLU A 12 -26.01 -28.16 22.50
CA GLU A 12 -26.87 -27.27 21.72
C GLU A 12 -26.12 -26.04 21.19
N ARG A 13 -25.28 -25.41 22.01
CA ARG A 13 -24.42 -24.29 21.58
C ARG A 13 -23.41 -24.72 20.50
N GLY A 14 -22.85 -25.92 20.61
CA GLY A 14 -21.97 -26.48 19.59
C GLY A 14 -22.68 -26.70 18.24
N VAL A 15 -23.90 -27.21 18.27
CA VAL A 15 -24.72 -27.42 17.06
C VAL A 15 -25.09 -26.08 16.41
N ILE A 16 -25.46 -25.07 17.20
CA ILE A 16 -25.78 -23.73 16.70
C ILE A 16 -24.53 -23.08 16.08
N ALA A 17 -23.38 -23.14 16.76
CA ALA A 17 -22.12 -22.60 16.24
C ALA A 17 -21.71 -23.27 14.92
N GLN A 18 -21.88 -24.58 14.81
CA GLN A 18 -21.56 -25.32 13.58
C GLN A 18 -22.54 -24.99 12.44
N ARG A 19 -23.83 -24.83 12.74
CA ARG A 19 -24.83 -24.39 11.75
C ARG A 19 -24.54 -22.97 11.26
N GLU A 20 -24.18 -22.05 12.16
CA GLU A 20 -23.79 -20.70 11.78
C GLU A 20 -22.52 -20.68 10.95
N TYR A 21 -21.52 -21.48 11.30
CA TYR A 21 -20.30 -21.63 10.51
C TYR A 21 -20.61 -22.11 9.09
N ARG A 22 -21.44 -23.15 8.94
CA ARG A 22 -21.89 -23.64 7.62
C ARG A 22 -22.65 -22.57 6.84
N LYS A 23 -23.53 -21.82 7.50
CA LYS A 23 -24.27 -20.71 6.89
C LYS A 23 -23.34 -19.62 6.38
N ARG A 24 -22.37 -19.18 7.21
CA ARG A 24 -21.37 -18.17 6.83
C ARG A 24 -20.50 -18.63 5.67
N HIS A 25 -20.10 -19.91 5.65
CA HIS A 25 -19.36 -20.49 4.55
C HIS A 25 -20.17 -20.52 3.25
N ALA A 26 -21.43 -20.98 3.29
CA ALA A 26 -22.30 -20.99 2.12
C ALA A 26 -22.54 -19.58 1.57
N SER A 27 -22.83 -18.60 2.43
CA SER A 27 -23.00 -17.20 2.02
C SER A 27 -21.73 -16.59 1.42
N LYS A 28 -20.54 -16.93 1.95
CA LYS A 28 -19.27 -16.45 1.41
C LYS A 28 -18.95 -17.06 0.05
N VAL A 29 -19.21 -18.35 -0.15
CA VAL A 29 -19.04 -19.03 -1.44
C VAL A 29 -19.99 -18.43 -2.48
N GLN A 30 -21.27 -18.22 -2.12
CA GLN A 30 -22.23 -17.60 -3.01
C GLN A 30 -21.79 -16.19 -3.42
N LYS A 31 -21.36 -15.37 -2.46
CA LYS A 31 -20.87 -14.01 -2.75
C LYS A 31 -19.66 -14.01 -3.69
N LEU A 32 -18.72 -14.94 -3.51
CA LEU A 32 -17.58 -15.07 -4.41
C LEU A 32 -17.97 -15.55 -5.81
N GLN A 33 -18.95 -16.45 -5.91
CA GLN A 33 -19.51 -16.87 -7.20
C GLN A 33 -20.21 -15.70 -7.91
N ASP A 34 -21.01 -14.92 -7.19
CA ASP A 34 -21.70 -13.75 -7.72
C ASP A 34 -20.70 -12.67 -8.18
N GLU A 35 -19.64 -12.42 -7.40
CA GLU A 35 -18.57 -11.47 -7.77
C GLU A 35 -17.80 -11.95 -9.00
N ASN A 36 -17.45 -13.24 -9.08
CA ASN A 36 -16.77 -13.81 -10.24
C ASN A 36 -17.66 -13.76 -11.49
N GLN A 37 -18.96 -14.05 -11.34
CA GLN A 37 -19.93 -13.93 -12.43
C GLN A 37 -20.08 -12.48 -12.89
N ARG A 38 -20.09 -11.52 -11.96
CA ARG A 38 -20.16 -10.09 -12.28
C ARG A 38 -18.92 -9.60 -13.04
N LEU A 39 -17.73 -10.08 -12.67
CA LEU A 39 -16.48 -9.78 -13.37
C LEU A 39 -16.49 -10.38 -14.79
N LYS A 40 -16.93 -11.63 -14.93
CA LYS A 40 -17.09 -12.27 -16.25
C LYS A 40 -18.06 -11.49 -17.14
N ASN A 41 -19.19 -11.06 -16.60
CA ASN A 41 -20.17 -10.26 -17.34
C ASN A 41 -19.58 -8.91 -17.79
N ALA A 42 -18.84 -8.22 -16.91
CA ALA A 42 -18.19 -6.96 -17.26
C ALA A 42 -17.12 -7.13 -18.37
N ILE A 43 -16.35 -8.21 -18.34
CA ILE A 43 -15.40 -8.55 -19.40
C ILE A 43 -16.13 -8.84 -20.72
N ALA A 44 -17.26 -9.55 -20.66
CA ALA A 44 -18.10 -9.81 -21.84
C ALA A 44 -18.67 -8.51 -22.45
N ASP A 45 -19.09 -7.55 -21.61
CA ASP A 45 -19.57 -6.23 -22.05
C ASP A 45 -18.47 -5.43 -22.74
N ILE A 46 -17.27 -5.41 -22.15
CA ILE A 46 -16.09 -4.75 -22.75
C ILE A 46 -15.74 -5.42 -24.09
N CYS A 47 -15.81 -6.75 -24.17
CA CYS A 47 -15.59 -7.48 -25.42
C CYS A 47 -16.61 -7.06 -26.49
N ARG A 48 -17.91 -7.02 -26.16
CA ARG A 48 -18.96 -6.57 -27.09
C ARG A 48 -18.77 -5.13 -27.55
N ALA A 49 -18.42 -4.22 -26.63
CA ALA A 49 -18.16 -2.82 -26.95
C ALA A 49 -16.92 -2.66 -27.85
N SER A 50 -15.86 -3.44 -27.59
CA SER A 50 -14.63 -3.41 -28.39
C SER A 50 -14.82 -3.90 -29.82
N ARG A 51 -15.75 -4.86 -30.07
CA ARG A 51 -16.10 -5.32 -31.42
C ARG A 51 -16.83 -4.26 -32.25
N ARG A 52 -17.51 -3.30 -31.60
CA ARG A 52 -18.23 -2.21 -32.27
C ARG A 52 -17.34 -1.00 -32.61
N CYS A 53 -16.09 -0.97 -32.15
CA CYS A 53 -15.18 0.15 -32.33
C CYS A 53 -13.90 -0.30 -33.05
N ASN A 54 -13.78 0.03 -34.34
CA ASN A 54 -12.66 -0.39 -35.19
C ASN A 54 -11.34 0.36 -34.89
N ASP A 55 -11.41 1.50 -34.19
CA ASP A 55 -10.27 2.39 -33.91
C ASP A 55 -9.61 2.14 -32.53
N LEU A 56 -9.77 0.93 -31.97
CA LEU A 56 -9.13 0.60 -30.70
C LEU A 56 -7.62 0.34 -30.88
N PRO A 57 -6.73 0.96 -30.06
CA PRO A 57 -5.29 0.70 -30.07
C PRO A 57 -4.97 -0.79 -29.92
N ASP A 58 -4.00 -1.30 -30.68
CA ASP A 58 -3.67 -2.73 -30.75
C ASP A 58 -3.33 -3.34 -29.38
N GLY A 59 -2.67 -2.57 -28.50
CA GLY A 59 -2.36 -2.99 -27.14
C GLY A 59 -3.59 -3.17 -26.25
N LEU A 60 -4.64 -2.36 -26.44
CA LEU A 60 -5.90 -2.50 -25.70
C LEU A 60 -6.72 -3.68 -26.23
N ARG A 61 -6.67 -3.92 -27.54
CA ARG A 61 -7.29 -5.09 -28.19
C ARG A 61 -6.67 -6.41 -27.70
N ALA A 62 -5.34 -6.45 -27.55
CA ALA A 62 -4.62 -7.58 -26.99
C ALA A 62 -5.00 -7.82 -25.51
N ALA A 63 -5.01 -6.77 -24.69
CA ALA A 63 -5.37 -6.87 -23.27
C ALA A 63 -6.83 -7.35 -23.05
N VAL A 64 -7.77 -6.93 -23.91
CA VAL A 64 -9.17 -7.40 -23.86
C VAL A 64 -9.27 -8.87 -24.27
N ARG A 65 -8.48 -9.34 -25.24
CA ARG A 65 -8.41 -10.75 -25.62
C ARG A 65 -7.82 -11.61 -24.49
N ASP A 66 -6.73 -11.19 -23.88
CA ASP A 66 -6.11 -11.90 -22.75
C ASP A 66 -7.07 -11.99 -21.54
N ALA A 67 -7.77 -10.88 -21.22
CA ALA A 67 -8.76 -10.86 -20.15
C ALA A 67 -9.94 -11.82 -20.43
N ARG A 68 -10.31 -11.97 -21.70
CA ARG A 68 -11.37 -12.86 -22.15
C ARG A 68 -10.98 -14.33 -22.05
N ASP A 69 -9.75 -14.66 -22.47
CA ASP A 69 -9.20 -16.02 -22.39
C ASP A 69 -9.06 -16.45 -20.93
N LEU A 70 -8.59 -15.55 -20.06
CA LEU A 70 -8.51 -15.79 -18.62
C LEU A 70 -9.89 -15.98 -17.97
N ALA A 71 -10.92 -15.31 -18.49
CA ALA A 71 -12.29 -15.44 -18.03
C ALA A 71 -13.02 -16.69 -18.56
N GLY A 72 -12.43 -17.41 -19.53
CA GLY A 72 -13.01 -18.60 -20.15
C GLY A 72 -14.24 -18.33 -21.01
N ILE A 73 -14.39 -17.11 -21.54
CA ILE A 73 -15.57 -16.68 -22.32
C ILE A 73 -15.39 -17.15 -23.76
N THR A 74 -15.90 -18.36 -24.06
CA THR A 74 -15.93 -18.90 -25.42
C THR A 74 -17.04 -18.20 -26.21
N ASP A 75 -16.76 -17.76 -27.44
CA ASP A 75 -17.84 -17.26 -28.31
C ASP A 75 -18.73 -18.45 -28.67
N ALA A 76 -20.03 -18.34 -28.42
CA ALA A 76 -20.97 -19.07 -29.25
C ALA A 76 -20.80 -18.56 -30.70
N PRO A 77 -20.74 -19.44 -31.70
CA PRO A 77 -20.64 -19.00 -33.09
C PRO A 77 -21.85 -18.13 -33.42
N ASP A 78 -21.59 -16.90 -33.89
CA ASP A 78 -22.60 -16.00 -34.44
C ASP A 78 -23.28 -16.69 -35.64
N THR A 79 -24.43 -17.30 -35.41
CA THR A 79 -25.41 -17.56 -36.46
C THR A 79 -26.33 -16.35 -36.54
N ALA A 80 -26.06 -15.48 -37.52
CA ALA A 80 -27.07 -14.60 -38.07
C ALA A 80 -28.10 -15.46 -38.81
N ASP A 81 -29.38 -15.35 -38.48
CA ASP A 81 -30.35 -14.70 -39.37
C ASP A 81 -31.71 -14.48 -38.70
N ASP A 82 -32.41 -13.48 -39.19
CA ASP A 82 -33.73 -12.96 -38.83
C ASP A 82 -34.86 -14.02 -38.76
N ASN A 83 -35.84 -13.84 -37.87
CA ASN A 83 -37.17 -13.29 -38.20
C ASN A 83 -38.25 -13.61 -37.13
N VAL A 84 -38.93 -12.55 -36.68
CA VAL A 84 -40.35 -12.38 -36.32
C VAL A 84 -41.15 -13.55 -35.71
N GLY A 85 -41.82 -13.29 -34.58
CA GLY A 85 -43.06 -14.00 -34.22
C GLY A 85 -43.40 -13.94 -32.74
N ASP A 86 -44.36 -13.07 -32.43
CA ASP A 86 -45.08 -12.93 -31.15
C ASP A 86 -45.85 -14.20 -30.76
N ILE A 87 -46.36 -14.19 -29.52
CA ILE A 87 -47.52 -14.89 -28.93
C ILE A 87 -47.22 -15.65 -27.62
N ASP A 88 -47.98 -15.21 -26.62
CA ASP A 88 -48.22 -15.68 -25.27
C ASP A 88 -48.42 -17.20 -25.04
N ALA A 89 -48.19 -17.58 -23.77
CA ALA A 89 -49.09 -18.35 -22.90
C ALA A 89 -48.42 -19.53 -22.16
N GLU A 90 -48.33 -19.34 -20.84
CA GLU A 90 -48.80 -20.23 -19.76
C GLU A 90 -48.83 -21.78 -19.90
N GLN A 91 -48.49 -22.39 -18.77
CA GLN A 91 -48.92 -23.69 -18.22
C GLN A 91 -47.99 -24.91 -18.32
N THR A 92 -47.41 -25.22 -17.15
CA THR A 92 -47.69 -26.45 -16.37
C THR A 92 -47.79 -27.78 -17.13
N ALA A 93 -46.82 -28.68 -16.90
CA ALA A 93 -47.03 -30.00 -16.29
C ALA A 93 -45.80 -30.92 -16.46
N CYS A 94 -45.29 -31.44 -15.34
CA CYS A 94 -44.63 -32.74 -15.27
C CYS A 94 -45.65 -33.84 -15.69
N PRO A 95 -45.24 -34.96 -16.32
CA PRO A 95 -44.66 -36.06 -15.53
C PRO A 95 -43.53 -36.88 -16.22
N SER A 96 -42.64 -37.41 -15.38
CA SER A 96 -41.83 -38.64 -15.59
C SER A 96 -42.74 -39.88 -15.51
N PRO A 97 -42.35 -41.15 -15.80
CA PRO A 97 -41.01 -41.74 -15.99
C PRO A 97 -40.93 -42.65 -17.27
N GLU A 98 -39.80 -43.19 -17.76
CA GLU A 98 -39.07 -44.37 -17.26
C GLU A 98 -37.81 -44.63 -18.13
N LYS A 99 -36.78 -45.18 -17.49
CA LYS A 99 -35.49 -45.72 -17.99
C LYS A 99 -35.65 -47.22 -18.33
N PRO A 100 -34.61 -48.01 -18.69
CA PRO A 100 -33.29 -47.73 -19.27
C PRO A 100 -32.95 -48.68 -20.46
N SER A 101 -31.89 -48.41 -21.23
CA SER A 101 -31.26 -49.45 -22.08
C SER A 101 -29.75 -49.22 -22.28
N GLN A 102 -29.05 -50.34 -22.42
CA GLN A 102 -27.61 -50.57 -22.29
C GLN A 102 -26.82 -50.37 -23.59
N THR A 103 -25.53 -50.00 -23.44
CA THR A 103 -24.28 -50.34 -24.19
C THR A 103 -24.22 -50.39 -25.73
N PRO A 104 -23.07 -49.99 -26.32
CA PRO A 104 -22.12 -51.00 -26.83
C PRO A 104 -20.59 -50.65 -26.66
N PRO A 105 -19.65 -51.55 -27.06
CA PRO A 105 -18.23 -51.56 -26.67
C PRO A 105 -17.19 -51.24 -27.78
N THR A 106 -15.89 -51.24 -27.42
CA THR A 106 -14.68 -51.76 -28.16
C THR A 106 -13.52 -50.76 -28.46
N THR A 107 -12.44 -50.89 -27.67
CA THR A 107 -10.95 -50.90 -27.93
C THR A 107 -10.36 -50.32 -29.24
N SER A 108 -9.14 -49.74 -29.36
CA SER A 108 -7.93 -49.59 -28.49
C SER A 108 -6.76 -48.86 -29.22
N VAL A 109 -5.69 -48.50 -28.47
CA VAL A 109 -4.25 -48.26 -28.85
C VAL A 109 -3.86 -46.81 -29.26
N THR A 110 -2.80 -46.11 -28.80
CA THR A 110 -1.73 -46.22 -27.77
C THR A 110 -0.96 -44.87 -27.68
N ARG A 111 -0.47 -44.45 -26.50
CA ARG A 111 0.69 -43.54 -26.34
C ARG A 111 1.49 -43.89 -25.06
N PRO A 112 2.83 -43.71 -25.04
CA PRO A 112 3.74 -44.38 -24.09
C PRO A 112 3.88 -43.67 -22.72
N PRO A 113 4.41 -44.36 -21.68
CA PRO A 113 4.37 -43.90 -20.30
C PRO A 113 5.59 -43.07 -19.87
N LEU A 114 5.33 -42.09 -19.00
CA LEU A 114 6.31 -41.36 -18.19
C LEU A 114 6.84 -42.25 -17.07
N GLU A 115 8.15 -42.47 -17.02
CA GLU A 115 8.82 -43.02 -15.84
C GLU A 115 9.40 -41.87 -14.98
N PHE A 116 8.87 -41.72 -13.76
CA PHE A 116 9.62 -41.15 -12.65
C PHE A 116 9.58 -42.15 -11.49
N ARG A 117 10.78 -42.62 -11.14
CA ARG A 117 11.07 -43.66 -10.15
C ARG A 117 11.13 -43.03 -8.76
N PHE A 118 10.31 -43.51 -7.82
CA PHE A 118 10.45 -43.24 -6.39
C PHE A 118 11.04 -44.47 -5.67
N PRO A 119 11.88 -44.28 -4.62
CA PRO A 119 12.41 -45.39 -3.82
C PRO A 119 11.36 -45.93 -2.83
N PRO A 120 11.53 -47.18 -2.34
CA PRO A 120 10.51 -47.89 -1.61
C PRO A 120 10.57 -47.58 -0.12
N ASP A 121 9.43 -47.39 0.51
CA ASP A 121 9.28 -47.82 1.90
C ASP A 121 7.86 -48.35 2.14
N ASP A 122 7.83 -49.24 3.10
CA ASP A 122 6.94 -50.37 3.28
C ASP A 122 5.60 -50.00 3.94
N GLN A 123 4.64 -50.91 3.80
CA GLN A 123 3.43 -51.11 4.61
C GLN A 123 2.07 -50.48 4.20
N THR A 124 1.09 -51.36 4.27
CA THR A 124 -0.29 -51.40 3.77
C THR A 124 -1.30 -50.40 4.39
N PRO A 125 -2.44 -50.15 3.71
CA PRO A 125 -3.38 -49.09 4.03
C PRO A 125 -4.63 -49.59 4.78
N GLU A 126 -4.94 -49.00 5.94
CA GLU A 126 -6.31 -49.05 6.49
C GLU A 126 -6.66 -47.75 7.21
N GLY A 127 -7.83 -47.20 6.86
CA GLY A 127 -8.61 -46.38 7.79
C GLY A 127 -8.58 -44.87 7.57
N ARG A 128 -9.61 -44.38 6.88
CA ARG A 128 -10.14 -42.99 6.89
C ARG A 128 -9.25 -41.92 6.24
N LEU A 129 -9.54 -41.67 4.97
CA LEU A 129 -9.15 -40.46 4.25
C LEU A 129 -9.86 -39.24 4.87
N SER A 130 -9.29 -38.68 5.93
CA SER A 130 -9.44 -37.24 6.17
C SER A 130 -8.68 -36.53 5.05
N PRO A 131 -9.33 -35.68 4.22
CA PRO A 131 -8.60 -34.83 3.30
C PRO A 131 -7.80 -33.86 4.17
N ARG A 132 -6.53 -34.18 4.38
CA ARG A 132 -5.54 -33.25 4.89
C ARG A 132 -5.49 -32.10 3.88
N LEU A 133 -6.13 -30.98 4.23
CA LEU A 133 -6.09 -29.71 3.50
C LEU A 133 -4.71 -29.05 3.66
N ASP A 134 -3.67 -29.85 3.52
CA ASP A 134 -2.27 -29.48 3.71
C ASP A 134 -1.66 -29.11 2.35
N TYR A 135 -2.45 -29.17 1.27
CA TYR A 135 -2.10 -28.73 -0.08
C TYR A 135 -1.96 -27.21 -0.13
N GLY A 136 -0.91 -26.63 0.46
CA GLY A 136 -0.25 -25.37 0.06
C GLY A 136 -1.09 -24.14 -0.38
N LEU A 137 -2.40 -24.13 -0.13
CA LEU A 137 -3.41 -23.20 -0.64
C LEU A 137 -3.81 -22.21 0.46
N TRP A 138 -2.97 -22.09 1.49
CA TRP A 138 -2.90 -20.88 2.28
C TRP A 138 -2.27 -19.83 1.36
N PHE A 139 -3.07 -19.31 0.42
CA PHE A 139 -2.85 -17.98 -0.10
C PHE A 139 -2.53 -17.10 1.09
N GLU A 140 -1.39 -16.42 1.07
CA GLU A 140 -0.94 -15.55 2.15
C GLU A 140 -2.03 -14.52 2.46
N ALA A 141 -2.97 -14.88 3.33
CA ALA A 141 -4.09 -14.04 3.72
C ALA A 141 -3.56 -12.78 4.40
N ASP A 142 -2.38 -12.88 5.00
CA ASP A 142 -1.59 -11.80 5.59
C ASP A 142 -1.12 -10.74 4.57
N ARG A 143 -1.11 -11.05 3.26
CA ARG A 143 -0.92 -10.04 2.21
C ARG A 143 -2.16 -9.18 1.97
N LEU A 144 -3.33 -9.58 2.45
CA LEU A 144 -4.59 -8.86 2.29
C LEU A 144 -5.07 -8.23 3.61
N VAL A 145 -4.57 -8.68 4.75
CA VAL A 145 -4.86 -8.04 6.05
C VAL A 145 -4.26 -6.63 6.03
N ARG A 146 -5.14 -5.64 6.22
CA ARG A 146 -4.77 -4.22 6.26
C ARG A 146 -4.58 -3.82 7.72
N VAL A 147 -3.42 -3.24 8.02
CA VAL A 147 -3.18 -2.56 9.28
C VAL A 147 -3.64 -1.13 9.11
N ILE A 148 -4.70 -0.80 9.85
CA ILE A 148 -5.34 0.53 9.86
C ILE A 148 -4.62 1.43 10.85
N ASP A 149 -4.03 0.88 11.91
CA ASP A 149 -3.32 1.69 12.91
C ASP A 149 -1.96 2.16 12.38
N PRO A 150 -1.66 3.47 12.45
CA PRO A 150 -0.40 4.01 11.96
C PRO A 150 0.77 3.65 12.88
N PRO A 151 1.98 3.44 12.34
CA PRO A 151 3.20 3.41 13.12
C PRO A 151 3.34 4.67 13.98
N LEU A 152 3.76 4.48 15.25
CA LEU A 152 3.85 5.57 16.23
C LEU A 152 4.73 6.73 15.76
N ASP A 153 5.75 6.46 14.94
CA ASP A 153 6.67 7.45 14.41
C ASP A 153 6.06 8.36 13.33
N ILE A 154 4.99 7.93 12.65
CA ILE A 154 4.32 8.76 11.64
C ILE A 154 3.10 9.49 12.18
N VAL A 155 2.57 9.08 13.34
CA VAL A 155 1.37 9.68 13.98
C VAL A 155 1.43 11.22 14.03
N PRO A 156 2.53 11.87 14.45
CA PRO A 156 2.59 13.33 14.54
C PRO A 156 2.44 14.04 13.19
N TYR A 157 2.68 13.33 12.08
CA TYR A 157 2.69 13.87 10.72
C TYR A 157 1.46 13.47 9.91
N LEU A 158 0.45 12.85 10.53
CA LEU A 158 -0.81 12.46 9.89
C LEU A 158 -1.94 13.46 10.21
N GLY A 159 -3.01 13.43 9.41
CA GLY A 159 -4.16 14.32 9.58
C GLY A 159 -3.77 15.79 9.53
N ALA A 160 -4.11 16.56 10.56
CA ALA A 160 -3.71 17.97 10.68
C ALA A 160 -2.18 18.15 10.67
N GLY A 161 -1.43 17.17 11.19
CA GLY A 161 0.04 17.15 11.19
C GLY A 161 0.65 17.17 9.79
N MET A 162 -0.07 16.69 8.77
CA MET A 162 0.40 16.71 7.37
C MET A 162 0.59 18.13 6.83
N HIS A 163 -0.25 19.06 7.29
CA HIS A 163 -0.29 20.46 6.85
C HIS A 163 0.56 21.39 7.73
N THR A 164 1.46 20.80 8.53
CA THR A 164 2.45 21.55 9.32
C THR A 164 3.78 21.63 8.58
N ILE A 165 4.65 22.56 8.96
CA ILE A 165 6.02 22.63 8.45
C ILE A 165 6.76 21.31 8.76
N ALA A 166 6.57 20.75 9.95
CA ALA A 166 7.19 19.48 10.36
C ALA A 166 6.74 18.32 9.46
N GLY A 167 5.42 18.21 9.18
CA GLY A 167 4.88 17.21 8.26
C GLY A 167 5.40 17.40 6.83
N CYS A 168 5.48 18.64 6.34
CA CYS A 168 6.07 18.94 5.04
C CYS A 168 7.53 18.47 4.95
N ILE A 169 8.34 18.75 5.98
CA ILE A 169 9.74 18.31 6.06
C ILE A 169 9.81 16.77 6.06
N PHE A 170 9.05 16.12 6.94
CA PHE A 170 9.07 14.67 7.09
C PHE A 170 8.70 13.95 5.80
N TRP A 171 7.54 14.27 5.22
CA TRP A 171 7.04 13.59 4.03
C TRP A 171 7.87 13.89 2.78
N SER A 172 8.38 15.12 2.65
CA SER A 172 9.26 15.46 1.51
C SER A 172 10.58 14.73 1.58
N THR A 173 11.14 14.57 2.79
CA THR A 173 12.36 13.80 3.03
C THR A 173 12.14 12.31 2.70
N MET A 174 11.02 11.73 3.12
CA MET A 174 10.65 10.36 2.77
C MET A 174 10.51 10.17 1.25
N ASN A 175 9.79 11.08 0.58
CA ASN A 175 9.61 11.00 -0.87
C ASN A 175 10.96 11.11 -1.60
N TYR A 176 11.80 12.06 -1.19
CA TYR A 176 13.13 12.24 -1.76
C TYR A 176 14.01 10.99 -1.61
N THR A 177 13.92 10.32 -0.46
CA THR A 177 14.66 9.08 -0.19
C THR A 177 14.25 7.95 -1.14
N ILE A 178 12.95 7.84 -1.42
CA ILE A 178 12.41 6.88 -2.39
C ILE A 178 12.85 7.23 -3.81
N ASP A 179 12.83 8.52 -4.18
CA ASP A 179 13.27 8.98 -5.49
C ASP A 179 14.77 8.69 -5.72
N LEU A 180 15.60 8.92 -4.70
CA LEU A 180 17.02 8.54 -4.71
C LEU A 180 17.20 7.03 -4.89
N TRP A 181 16.39 6.23 -4.21
CA TRP A 181 16.45 4.77 -4.32
C TRP A 181 16.06 4.25 -5.70
N ASN A 182 15.06 4.87 -6.32
CA ASN A 182 14.66 4.57 -7.69
C ASN A 182 15.75 4.98 -8.69
N SER A 183 16.49 6.05 -8.37
CA SER A 183 17.61 6.57 -9.17
C SER A 183 18.98 6.00 -8.78
N ARG A 184 19.02 4.88 -8.04
CA ARG A 184 20.27 4.32 -7.47
C ARG A 184 21.31 3.85 -8.49
N SER A 185 20.94 3.77 -9.77
CA SER A 185 21.88 3.54 -10.88
C SER A 185 22.83 4.74 -11.08
N ALA A 186 22.45 5.93 -10.63
CA ALA A 186 23.29 7.12 -10.69
C ALA A 186 24.26 7.18 -9.49
N PRO A 187 25.58 7.38 -9.70
CA PRO A 187 26.57 7.43 -8.61
C PRO A 187 26.28 8.48 -7.54
N ARG A 188 25.67 9.62 -7.93
CA ARG A 188 25.28 10.68 -6.99
C ARG A 188 24.21 10.22 -6.00
N ALA A 189 23.24 9.44 -6.49
CA ALA A 189 22.17 8.90 -5.66
C ALA A 189 22.70 7.84 -4.70
N THR A 190 23.58 6.96 -5.16
CA THR A 190 24.24 5.96 -4.31
C THR A 190 25.01 6.63 -3.17
N ARG A 191 25.83 7.66 -3.46
CA ARG A 191 26.57 8.40 -2.44
C ARG A 191 25.65 9.07 -1.40
N HIS A 192 24.50 9.58 -1.82
CA HIS A 192 23.52 10.15 -0.90
C HIS A 192 22.91 9.08 0.01
N LEU A 193 22.49 7.95 -0.56
CA LEU A 193 21.96 6.82 0.21
C LEU A 193 23.00 6.27 1.19
N ASP A 194 24.26 6.18 0.77
CA ASP A 194 25.37 5.80 1.65
C ASP A 194 25.50 6.76 2.84
N ARG A 195 25.40 8.07 2.62
CA ARG A 195 25.44 9.05 3.72
C ARG A 195 24.24 8.90 4.66
N VAL A 196 23.05 8.64 4.12
CA VAL A 196 21.81 8.51 4.91
C VAL A 196 21.80 7.25 5.77
N PHE A 197 22.37 6.15 5.30
CA PHE A 197 22.28 4.84 5.95
C PHE A 197 23.59 4.33 6.58
N ASN A 198 24.78 4.74 6.17
CA ASN A 198 26.04 4.15 6.68
C ASN A 198 26.62 4.84 7.93
N HIS A 199 25.89 5.74 8.58
CA HIS A 199 26.40 6.46 9.75
C HIS A 199 26.41 5.63 11.03
N SER A 200 25.63 4.54 11.07
CA SER A 200 25.61 3.59 12.18
C SER A 200 25.67 2.15 11.68
N ARG A 201 26.38 1.28 12.42
CA ARG A 201 26.52 -0.15 12.11
C ARG A 201 25.19 -0.93 12.16
N HIS A 202 24.15 -0.34 12.77
CA HIS A 202 22.84 -0.97 12.93
C HIS A 202 21.93 -0.79 11.69
N LEU A 203 22.35 0.02 10.71
CA LEU A 203 21.60 0.33 9.49
C LEU A 203 22.13 -0.44 8.27
N THR A 204 22.36 -1.75 8.44
CA THR A 204 22.94 -2.61 7.40
C THR A 204 21.94 -2.98 6.31
N ASP A 205 20.69 -3.27 6.66
CA ASP A 205 19.68 -3.68 5.69
C ASP A 205 18.97 -2.49 5.04
N ARG A 206 19.56 -2.00 3.94
CA ARG A 206 19.01 -0.88 3.16
C ARG A 206 17.68 -1.22 2.48
N HIS A 207 17.49 -2.47 2.08
CA HIS A 207 16.25 -2.90 1.42
C HIS A 207 15.09 -2.91 2.40
N TYR A 208 15.33 -3.38 3.62
CA TYR A 208 14.38 -3.27 4.72
C TYR A 208 14.07 -1.81 5.02
N LEU A 209 15.08 -0.97 5.24
CA LEU A 209 14.89 0.47 5.53
C LEU A 209 14.10 1.20 4.43
N MET A 210 14.33 0.85 3.16
CA MET A 210 13.56 1.40 2.05
C MET A 210 12.11 0.90 2.03
N SER A 211 11.90 -0.39 2.31
CA SER A 211 10.55 -0.96 2.43
C SER A 211 9.76 -0.27 3.54
N LEU A 212 10.42 0.15 4.63
CA LEU A 212 9.81 0.99 5.68
C LEU A 212 9.35 2.34 5.12
N ALA A 213 10.23 3.05 4.42
CA ALA A 213 9.93 4.37 3.86
C ALA A 213 8.76 4.29 2.86
N GLN A 214 8.76 3.26 2.01
CA GLN A 214 7.68 3.00 1.06
C GLN A 214 6.37 2.70 1.77
N ALA A 215 6.38 1.86 2.80
CA ALA A 215 5.17 1.52 3.55
C ALA A 215 4.56 2.74 4.25
N ARG A 216 5.38 3.61 4.86
CA ARG A 216 4.90 4.88 5.43
C ARG A 216 4.27 5.80 4.39
N MET A 217 4.86 5.87 3.20
CA MET A 217 4.31 6.65 2.10
C MET A 217 3.02 6.06 1.54
N ASP A 218 2.91 4.72 1.53
CA ASP A 218 1.69 4.03 1.18
C ASP A 218 0.59 4.28 2.22
N TYR A 219 0.92 4.25 3.52
CA TYR A 219 -0.01 4.61 4.58
C TYR A 219 -0.51 6.04 4.39
N LYS A 220 0.39 7.01 4.15
CA LYS A 220 0.02 8.41 3.90
C LYS A 220 -0.97 8.55 2.74
N LYS A 221 -0.82 7.76 1.68
CA LYS A 221 -1.67 7.83 0.48
C LYS A 221 -2.98 7.06 0.62
N LYS A 222 -2.97 5.90 1.28
CA LYS A 222 -4.05 4.91 1.27
C LYS A 222 -4.80 4.83 2.61
N GLY A 223 -4.20 5.31 3.69
CA GLY A 223 -4.70 5.17 5.07
C GLY A 223 -4.50 3.77 5.68
N TYR A 224 -3.73 2.90 5.04
CA TYR A 224 -3.42 1.55 5.55
C TYR A 224 -2.11 1.01 4.99
N MET A 225 -1.55 0.00 5.65
CA MET A 225 -0.45 -0.84 5.16
C MET A 225 -0.84 -2.32 5.19
N PHE A 226 -0.09 -3.18 4.51
CA PHE A 226 -0.33 -4.62 4.56
C PHE A 226 0.31 -5.26 5.78
N HIS A 227 -0.36 -6.25 6.38
CA HIS A 227 0.04 -6.91 7.62
C HIS A 227 1.38 -7.63 7.52
N LYS A 228 1.69 -8.26 6.38
CA LYS A 228 3.03 -8.86 6.16
C LYS A 228 4.18 -7.85 6.28
N LEU A 229 3.96 -6.59 5.84
CA LEU A 229 4.90 -5.50 6.06
C LEU A 229 4.92 -5.08 7.54
N SER A 230 3.75 -5.03 8.19
CA SER A 230 3.61 -4.72 9.62
C SER A 230 4.28 -5.72 10.55
N GLU A 231 4.15 -7.03 10.33
CA GLU A 231 4.84 -8.03 11.17
C GLU A 231 6.36 -7.97 11.00
N GLN A 232 6.84 -7.63 9.79
CA GLN A 232 8.26 -7.35 9.58
C GLN A 232 8.69 -6.09 10.35
N PHE A 233 7.81 -5.10 10.52
CA PHE A 233 8.06 -3.89 11.32
C PHE A 233 8.07 -4.18 12.83
N GLU A 234 7.21 -5.08 13.31
CA GLU A 234 7.15 -5.48 14.71
C GLU A 234 8.30 -6.40 15.11
N ARG A 235 8.67 -7.38 14.26
CA ARG A 235 9.78 -8.31 14.55
C ARG A 235 11.17 -7.64 14.49
N ASN A 236 11.32 -6.56 13.72
CA ASN A 236 12.57 -5.80 13.60
C ASN A 236 12.49 -4.42 14.27
N ALA A 237 11.70 -4.36 15.36
CA ALA A 237 11.49 -3.26 16.31
C ALA A 237 12.16 -1.93 15.94
N MET A 238 11.39 -1.08 15.26
CA MET A 238 11.74 0.32 14.94
C MET A 238 12.23 1.11 16.17
N SER A 239 11.61 0.87 17.33
CA SER A 239 12.00 1.46 18.61
C SER A 239 13.39 1.00 19.03
N ASP A 240 13.74 -0.25 18.75
CA ASP A 240 15.05 -0.80 19.11
C ASP A 240 16.12 -0.32 18.15
N LEU A 241 15.82 -0.16 16.87
CA LEU A 241 16.76 0.42 15.91
C LEU A 241 17.13 1.87 16.29
N TYR A 242 16.15 2.70 16.64
CA TYR A 242 16.40 4.05 17.15
C TYR A 242 17.28 4.03 18.41
N LYS A 243 16.96 3.19 19.40
CA LYS A 243 17.75 3.05 20.64
C LYS A 243 19.18 2.61 20.35
N LEU A 244 19.37 1.67 19.42
CA LEU A 244 20.69 1.16 19.03
C LEU A 244 21.53 2.23 18.33
N VAL A 245 20.95 2.96 17.37
CA VAL A 245 21.62 4.08 16.69
C VAL A 245 21.95 5.18 17.69
N LYS A 246 21.02 5.54 18.57
CA LYS A 246 21.24 6.51 19.64
C LYS A 246 22.39 6.08 20.56
N GLY A 247 22.40 4.82 21.01
CA GLY A 247 23.46 4.27 21.83
C GLY A 247 24.83 4.28 21.14
N ASP A 248 24.89 4.02 19.83
CA ASP A 248 26.13 4.11 19.04
C ASP A 248 26.71 5.54 19.05
N TYR A 249 25.86 6.57 18.96
CA TYR A 249 26.31 7.96 19.08
C TYR A 249 26.70 8.37 20.50
N GLU A 250 25.95 7.93 21.50
CA GLU A 250 26.26 8.20 22.91
C GLU A 250 27.61 7.55 23.28
N ASN A 251 27.89 6.34 22.80
CA ASN A 251 29.18 5.67 22.97
C ASN A 251 30.34 6.39 22.26
N LYS A 252 30.06 7.13 21.17
CA LYS A 252 31.03 7.99 20.46
C LYS A 252 31.20 9.36 21.12
N GLY A 253 30.55 9.62 22.26
CA GLY A 253 30.61 10.89 22.99
C GLY A 253 29.75 12.00 22.38
N LEU A 254 28.83 11.68 21.47
CA LEU A 254 27.89 12.63 20.88
C LEU A 254 26.54 12.54 21.62
N PRO A 255 26.15 13.55 22.41
CA PRO A 255 24.93 13.48 23.22
C PRO A 255 23.67 13.49 22.35
N SER A 256 22.62 12.79 22.80
CA SER A 256 21.34 12.67 22.09
C SER A 256 20.69 13.99 21.68
N LYS A 257 20.94 15.09 22.42
CA LYS A 257 20.44 16.44 22.10
C LYS A 257 21.04 17.06 20.84
N TYR A 258 22.07 16.42 20.28
CA TYR A 258 22.75 16.84 19.06
C TYR A 258 21.91 16.61 17.80
N TRP A 259 21.04 15.60 17.83
CA TRP A 259 20.21 15.19 16.71
C TRP A 259 18.77 15.67 16.89
N LYS A 260 18.23 16.33 15.86
CA LYS A 260 16.92 16.97 15.90
C LYS A 260 15.87 16.25 15.08
N THR A 261 14.67 16.12 15.65
CA THR A 261 13.49 15.61 14.95
C THR A 261 12.91 16.67 13.99
N PRO A 262 12.06 16.27 13.02
CA PRO A 262 11.37 17.23 12.15
C PRO A 262 10.56 18.27 12.93
N GLU A 263 9.95 17.89 14.05
CA GLU A 263 9.20 18.80 14.93
C GLU A 263 10.11 19.82 15.59
N GLU A 264 11.26 19.40 16.12
CA GLU A 264 12.23 20.32 16.71
C GLU A 264 12.82 21.27 15.66
N VAL A 265 13.08 20.78 14.43
CA VAL A 265 13.54 21.63 13.32
C VAL A 265 12.47 22.66 12.97
N ALA A 266 11.22 22.25 12.82
CA ALA A 266 10.12 23.16 12.53
C ALA A 266 9.93 24.20 13.65
N GLY A 267 10.00 23.79 14.91
CA GLY A 267 9.94 24.68 16.06
C GLY A 267 11.08 25.70 16.07
N ASN A 268 12.31 25.28 15.75
CA ASN A 268 13.46 26.17 15.61
C ASN A 268 13.24 27.20 14.49
N VAL A 269 12.82 26.75 13.31
CA VAL A 269 12.49 27.62 12.17
C VAL A 269 11.43 28.66 12.57
N LEU A 270 10.33 28.22 13.17
CA LEU A 270 9.24 29.10 13.60
C LEU A 270 9.67 30.10 14.68
N SER A 271 10.57 29.70 15.60
CA SER A 271 11.06 30.60 16.65
C SER A 271 11.89 31.78 16.13
N GLN A 272 12.40 31.69 14.90
CA GLN A 272 13.19 32.74 14.25
C GLN A 272 12.35 33.59 13.27
N MET A 273 11.07 33.26 13.11
CA MET A 273 10.15 33.97 12.22
C MET A 273 9.25 34.93 12.99
N THR A 274 8.78 35.98 12.32
CA THR A 274 7.66 36.77 12.82
C THR A 274 6.34 35.99 12.68
N PRO A 275 5.29 36.31 13.47
CA PRO A 275 4.00 35.64 13.37
C PRO A 275 3.39 35.71 11.96
N GLU A 276 3.60 36.82 11.24
CA GLU A 276 3.11 37.00 9.87
C GLU A 276 3.83 36.06 8.89
N GLN A 277 5.16 35.94 9.03
CA GLN A 277 5.96 35.02 8.22
C GLN A 277 5.53 33.57 8.47
N ALA A 278 5.37 33.19 9.75
CA ALA A 278 4.90 31.87 10.14
C ALA A 278 3.52 31.57 9.52
N ALA A 279 2.57 32.53 9.58
CA ALA A 279 1.26 32.38 8.96
C ALA A 279 1.33 32.16 7.43
N ARG A 280 2.23 32.85 6.72
CA ARG A 280 2.45 32.62 5.28
C ARG A 280 2.93 31.20 5.00
N PHE A 281 3.89 30.69 5.77
CA PHE A 281 4.40 29.33 5.58
C PHE A 281 3.40 28.24 6.01
N HIS A 282 2.57 28.49 7.02
CA HIS A 282 1.43 27.64 7.33
C HIS A 282 0.43 27.60 6.17
N ALA A 283 0.11 28.75 5.56
CA ALA A 283 -0.74 28.79 4.38
C ALA A 283 -0.12 28.03 3.19
N VAL A 284 1.21 28.06 3.02
CA VAL A 284 1.91 27.22 2.02
C VAL A 284 1.71 25.74 2.30
N ALA A 285 1.85 25.30 3.55
CA ALA A 285 1.68 23.90 3.95
C ALA A 285 0.23 23.40 3.77
N GLU A 286 -0.76 24.29 3.86
CA GLU A 286 -2.16 24.03 3.51
C GLU A 286 -2.44 24.10 1.99
N GLY A 287 -1.46 24.49 1.16
CA GLY A 287 -1.60 24.65 -0.28
C GLY A 287 -2.09 26.03 -0.75
N LYS A 288 -2.46 26.92 0.18
CA LYS A 288 -3.02 28.27 -0.05
C LYS A 288 -1.98 29.38 -0.18
N GLY A 289 -0.69 29.07 0.02
CA GLY A 289 0.39 30.06 -0.03
C GLY A 289 0.70 30.63 -1.43
N THR A 290 1.39 31.77 -1.45
CA THR A 290 1.83 32.43 -2.67
C THR A 290 2.91 31.62 -3.40
N ARG A 291 3.16 31.92 -4.68
CA ARG A 291 4.21 31.24 -5.46
C ARG A 291 5.61 31.49 -4.89
N ALA A 292 5.90 32.72 -4.48
CA ALA A 292 7.19 33.08 -3.90
C ALA A 292 7.43 32.32 -2.57
N ASP A 293 6.43 32.27 -1.69
CA ASP A 293 6.53 31.55 -0.42
C ASP A 293 6.66 30.03 -0.65
N LYS A 294 5.98 29.48 -1.66
CA LYS A 294 6.12 28.08 -2.09
C LYS A 294 7.55 27.76 -2.55
N GLU A 295 8.16 28.62 -3.36
CA GLU A 295 9.53 28.44 -3.84
C GLU A 295 10.53 28.56 -2.68
N MET A 296 10.33 29.51 -1.78
CA MET A 296 11.15 29.70 -0.59
C MET A 296 11.06 28.48 0.36
N MET A 297 9.86 27.98 0.63
CA MET A 297 9.66 26.78 1.44
C MET A 297 10.26 25.55 0.77
N ARG A 298 10.13 25.42 -0.55
CA ARG A 298 10.73 24.32 -1.32
C ARG A 298 12.25 24.33 -1.20
N ALA A 299 12.90 25.49 -1.26
CA ALA A 299 14.35 25.59 -1.10
C ALA A 299 14.81 25.04 0.26
N MET A 300 14.14 25.47 1.34
CA MET A 300 14.41 24.96 2.70
C MET A 300 14.20 23.44 2.80
N VAL A 301 13.04 22.95 2.37
CA VAL A 301 12.70 21.53 2.46
C VAL A 301 13.64 20.68 1.61
N SER A 302 14.03 21.17 0.42
CA SER A 302 15.00 20.48 -0.44
C SER A 302 16.38 20.42 0.22
N TRP A 303 16.80 21.50 0.87
CA TRP A 303 18.06 21.49 1.61
C TRP A 303 18.02 20.48 2.77
N LEU A 304 16.93 20.44 3.54
CA LEU A 304 16.75 19.47 4.63
C LEU A 304 16.73 18.02 4.13
N ALA A 305 15.99 17.75 3.06
CA ALA A 305 15.96 16.43 2.42
C ALA A 305 17.33 16.01 1.87
N ASN A 306 18.19 16.96 1.51
CA ASN A 306 19.56 16.70 1.08
C ASN A 306 20.56 16.57 2.23
N ASN A 307 20.19 16.81 3.50
CA ASN A 307 21.14 16.90 4.62
C ASN A 307 20.73 16.10 5.88
N PHE A 308 19.77 15.17 5.76
CA PHE A 308 19.37 14.31 6.87
C PHE A 308 20.18 13.00 6.93
N VAL A 309 20.04 12.31 8.06
CA VAL A 309 20.44 10.91 8.29
C VAL A 309 19.27 10.11 8.86
N CYS A 310 19.23 8.79 8.62
CA CYS A 310 18.14 7.93 9.05
C CYS A 310 18.38 7.36 10.46
N PHE A 311 17.42 7.50 11.38
CA PHE A 311 17.47 6.88 12.72
C PHE A 311 16.56 5.65 12.85
N GLY A 312 16.02 5.17 11.73
CA GLY A 312 14.99 4.14 11.69
C GLY A 312 13.60 4.75 11.83
N ASP A 313 13.33 5.37 12.97
CA ASP A 313 12.05 6.03 13.27
C ASP A 313 11.83 7.36 12.51
N GLY A 314 12.82 7.83 11.77
CA GLY A 314 12.65 8.97 10.88
C GLY A 314 13.97 9.67 10.54
N PRO A 315 13.88 10.77 9.77
CA PRO A 315 15.03 11.61 9.49
C PRO A 315 15.46 12.40 10.72
N ARG A 316 16.77 12.65 10.83
CA ARG A 316 17.38 13.52 11.84
C ARG A 316 18.41 14.46 11.21
N TRP A 317 18.61 15.60 11.84
CA TRP A 317 19.63 16.58 11.46
C TRP A 317 20.49 16.93 12.66
N SER A 318 21.76 17.22 12.42
CA SER A 318 22.65 17.72 13.47
C SER A 318 22.36 19.19 13.76
N ASN A 319 22.55 19.61 15.01
CA ASN A 319 22.46 21.03 15.38
C ASN A 319 23.34 21.92 14.49
N ILE A 320 24.56 21.48 14.21
CA ILE A 320 25.51 22.22 13.35
C ILE A 320 24.92 22.40 11.95
N SER A 321 24.41 21.31 11.34
CA SER A 321 23.81 21.40 10.01
C SER A 321 22.62 22.36 9.98
N ILE A 322 21.75 22.32 10.99
CA ILE A 322 20.59 23.22 11.06
C ILE A 322 21.04 24.67 11.16
N SER A 323 21.95 24.99 12.08
CA SER A 323 22.44 26.36 12.26
C SER A 323 23.03 26.94 10.98
N VAL A 324 23.81 26.16 10.23
CA VAL A 324 24.44 26.62 8.98
C VAL A 324 23.40 26.74 7.85
N GLY A 325 22.63 25.69 7.59
CA GLY A 325 21.72 25.66 6.45
C GLY A 325 20.48 26.53 6.63
N ILE A 326 19.79 26.35 7.75
CA ILE A 326 18.57 27.08 8.05
C ILE A 326 18.88 28.54 8.40
N GLY A 327 20.00 28.82 9.07
CA GLY A 327 20.40 30.20 9.36
C GLY A 327 20.61 31.04 8.10
N SER A 328 21.22 30.47 7.05
CA SER A 328 21.35 31.13 5.75
C SER A 328 19.97 31.40 5.12
N TRP A 329 19.08 30.42 5.16
CA TRP A 329 17.74 30.55 4.60
C TRP A 329 16.86 31.58 5.35
N ILE A 330 16.95 31.64 6.68
CA ILE A 330 16.27 32.66 7.50
C ILE A 330 16.77 34.07 7.13
N THR A 331 18.07 34.22 6.91
CA THR A 331 18.66 35.49 6.48
C THR A 331 18.12 35.91 5.10
N GLU A 332 18.02 34.98 4.17
CA GLU A 332 17.41 35.22 2.85
C GLU A 332 15.94 35.61 2.94
N LEU A 333 15.16 34.95 3.82
CA LEU A 333 13.77 35.28 4.08
C LEU A 333 13.62 36.71 4.61
N GLN A 334 14.44 37.11 5.58
CA GLN A 334 14.44 38.47 6.11
C GLN A 334 14.80 39.49 5.03
N ASN A 335 15.80 39.20 4.20
CA ASN A 335 16.20 40.06 3.09
C ASN A 335 15.14 40.14 1.97
N ALA A 336 14.33 39.10 1.78
CA ALA A 336 13.22 39.13 0.83
C ALA A 336 12.09 40.04 1.34
N ASP A 337 11.79 39.99 2.64
CA ASP A 337 10.77 40.84 3.25
C ASP A 337 11.17 42.31 3.32
N THR A 338 12.44 42.62 3.60
CA THR A 338 12.93 44.01 3.57
C THR A 338 12.82 44.61 2.17
N ARG A 339 13.18 43.84 1.13
CA ARG A 339 13.00 44.24 -0.27
C ARG A 339 11.53 44.43 -0.63
N ALA A 340 10.65 43.54 -0.19
CA ALA A 340 9.21 43.66 -0.44
C ALA A 340 8.61 44.92 0.23
N ARG A 341 9.07 45.27 1.43
CA ARG A 341 8.65 46.50 2.13
C ARG A 341 9.22 47.77 1.50
N GLY A 342 10.45 47.73 0.98
CA GLY A 342 11.07 48.86 0.28
C GLY A 342 10.56 49.11 -1.14
N ALA A 343 9.88 48.13 -1.74
CA ALA A 343 9.32 48.22 -3.09
C ALA A 343 7.87 48.76 -3.14
N SER A 344 7.23 49.02 -1.99
CA SER A 344 5.95 49.73 -1.95
C SER A 344 6.17 51.21 -2.32
N PRO A 345 5.62 51.71 -3.44
CA PRO A 345 5.86 53.09 -3.84
C PRO A 345 5.14 54.05 -2.90
N SER A 346 5.90 54.99 -2.35
CA SER A 346 5.40 56.23 -1.78
C SER A 346 4.71 57.05 -2.88
N LEU A 347 3.39 56.90 -2.99
CA LEU A 347 2.46 57.74 -3.74
C LEU A 347 1.34 58.02 -2.73
N THR A 348 1.04 59.24 -2.27
CA THR A 348 1.06 60.55 -2.92
C THR A 348 1.08 61.64 -1.84
N GLU A 349 2.15 62.43 -1.76
CA GLU A 349 2.04 63.85 -1.39
C GLU A 349 1.90 64.63 -2.70
N THR A 350 0.74 65.21 -2.92
CA THR A 350 0.56 66.27 -3.93
C THR A 350 0.43 67.57 -3.16
N PRO A 351 1.39 68.50 -3.26
CA PRO A 351 1.19 69.87 -2.82
C PRO A 351 0.61 70.70 -3.98
N SER A 352 -0.17 71.72 -3.60
CA SER A 352 -0.80 72.81 -4.38
C SER A 352 -2.29 72.65 -4.62
#